data_AF-A0A5C7PBU4-F1
#
_entry.id   AF-A0A5C7PBU4-F1
#
_cell.length_a   1.000
_cell.length_b   1.000
_cell.length_c   1.000
_cell.angle_alpha   90.00
_cell.angle_beta   90.00
_cell.angle_gamma   90.00
#
_symmetry.space_group_name_H-M   'P 1'
#
loop_
_entity.id
_entity.type
_entity.pdbx_description
1 polymer ?
#
loop_
_entity_poly.entity_id
_entity_poly.type
_entity_poly.pdbx_seq_one_letter_code
_entity_poly.pdbx_strand_id
1 'polypeptide(L)'
;MSTILFDQGTAIIWGTSGGSGVTNNILLDALGAGAAREGDSVDLGSTFAEWWSLWVWVETGTAPTADTQAEVWLNWSHDDSNWSGGGTGADAAFTIGTNDANLRLVGRGSQSGNCLVTNTANTLFKAGPFAVRAMAQYVSPIFVNRMNQAMRDLTTASDHASRIIMVPLTPTF
;
A
#
# COMPACT_ATOMS: atom_id res chain seq x y z
N MET A 1 -20.10 -14.00 -24.80
CA MET A 1 -19.14 -13.57 -23.77
C MET A 1 -19.89 -13.65 -22.45
N SER A 2 -19.48 -14.53 -21.54
CA SER A 2 -20.09 -14.61 -20.20
C SER A 2 -19.41 -13.60 -19.29
N THR A 3 -20.20 -12.76 -18.62
CA THR A 3 -19.71 -11.82 -17.61
C THR A 3 -19.60 -12.55 -16.27
N ILE A 4 -18.47 -12.42 -15.59
CA ILE A 4 -18.31 -12.82 -14.19
C ILE A 4 -18.47 -11.55 -13.35
N LEU A 5 -19.37 -11.58 -12.38
CA LEU A 5 -19.57 -10.50 -11.42
C LEU A 5 -18.79 -10.79 -10.14
N PHE A 6 -18.37 -9.73 -9.46
CA PHE A 6 -17.69 -9.82 -8.17
C PHE A 6 -18.40 -8.94 -7.15
N ASP A 7 -18.67 -9.51 -5.98
CA ASP A 7 -19.09 -8.76 -4.80
C ASP A 7 -17.85 -8.20 -4.10
N GLN A 8 -17.94 -6.94 -3.69
CA GLN A 8 -16.92 -6.27 -2.88
C GLN A 8 -17.27 -6.39 -1.40
N GLY A 9 -16.33 -6.89 -0.59
CA GLY A 9 -16.50 -6.92 0.86
C GLY A 9 -16.00 -5.64 1.54
N THR A 10 -15.76 -5.74 2.85
CA THR A 10 -15.27 -4.61 3.66
C THR A 10 -13.83 -4.24 3.30
N ALA A 11 -13.58 -2.95 3.09
CA ALA A 11 -12.25 -2.45 2.79
C ALA A 11 -11.31 -2.52 4.02
N ILE A 12 -10.07 -2.92 3.77
CA ILE A 12 -8.92 -2.74 4.65
C ILE A 12 -8.21 -1.48 4.17
N ILE A 13 -8.00 -0.52 5.08
CA ILE A 13 -7.47 0.80 4.74
C ILE A 13 -6.27 1.09 5.65
N TRP A 14 -5.09 1.12 5.06
CA TRP A 14 -3.89 1.61 5.72
C TRP A 14 -3.74 3.12 5.47
N GLY A 15 -3.53 3.87 6.55
CA GLY A 15 -3.20 5.29 6.53
C GLY A 15 -2.67 5.76 7.88
N THR A 16 -2.33 7.04 8.00
CA THR A 16 -1.92 7.61 9.29
C THR A 16 -3.06 7.54 10.30
N SER A 17 -2.77 7.05 11.51
CA SER A 17 -3.73 7.00 12.61
C SER A 17 -4.47 8.33 12.84
N GLY A 18 -5.78 8.25 13.08
CA GLY A 18 -6.67 9.42 13.21
C GLY A 18 -7.23 9.94 11.88
N GLY A 19 -6.77 9.41 10.74
CA GLY A 19 -7.37 9.68 9.43
C GLY A 19 -8.75 9.03 9.25
N SER A 20 -9.60 9.65 8.42
CA SER A 20 -10.95 9.14 8.16
C SER A 20 -10.92 7.79 7.45
N GLY A 21 -11.70 6.84 7.95
CA GLY A 21 -11.83 5.49 7.39
C GLY A 21 -10.59 4.61 7.52
N VAL A 22 -9.52 5.07 8.16
CA VAL A 22 -8.31 4.27 8.40
C VAL A 22 -8.64 3.13 9.35
N THR A 23 -8.34 1.89 8.94
CA THR A 23 -8.52 0.69 9.77
C THR A 23 -7.21 0.21 10.38
N ASN A 24 -6.07 0.50 9.73
CA ASN A 24 -4.74 0.06 10.16
C ASN A 24 -3.71 1.17 9.91
N ASN A 25 -2.65 1.21 10.71
CA ASN A 25 -1.70 2.30 10.63
C ASN A 25 -0.61 2.04 9.57
N ILE A 26 -0.26 3.09 8.85
CA ILE A 26 1.01 3.24 8.12
C ILE A 26 1.34 4.74 8.14
N LEU A 27 2.39 5.13 8.84
CA LEU A 27 2.71 6.54 9.02
C LEU A 27 3.55 7.05 7.85
N LEU A 28 2.84 7.54 6.83
CA LEU A 28 3.43 8.14 5.63
C LEU A 28 3.73 9.64 5.80
N ASP A 29 3.46 10.22 6.96
CA ASP A 29 3.70 11.62 7.28
C ASP A 29 5.15 12.01 7.01
N ALA A 30 5.34 13.08 6.23
CA ALA A 30 6.64 13.60 5.81
C ALA A 30 7.61 12.53 5.24
N LEU A 31 7.11 11.38 4.75
CA LEU A 31 7.97 10.31 4.24
C LEU A 31 8.76 10.81 3.03
N GLY A 32 10.08 10.94 3.22
CA GLY A 32 10.98 11.53 2.23
C GLY A 32 11.05 10.74 0.92
N ALA A 33 11.46 11.45 -0.14
CA ALA A 33 11.75 10.82 -1.42
C ALA A 33 12.84 9.74 -1.28
N GLY A 34 12.60 8.58 -1.89
CA GLY A 34 13.47 7.41 -1.81
C GLY A 34 13.34 6.59 -0.52
N ALA A 35 12.53 7.01 0.45
CA ALA A 35 12.27 6.24 1.66
C ALA A 35 11.10 5.26 1.48
N ALA A 36 11.05 4.26 2.36
CA ALA A 36 9.97 3.28 2.41
C ALA A 36 9.47 3.07 3.84
N ARG A 37 8.20 2.69 3.96
CA ARG A 37 7.50 2.42 5.21
C ARG A 37 6.71 1.13 5.05
N GLU A 38 6.78 0.25 6.05
CA GLU A 38 5.87 -0.88 6.21
C GLU A 38 4.69 -0.44 7.08
N GLY A 39 3.49 -0.95 6.81
CA GLY A 39 2.30 -0.73 7.64
C GLY A 39 2.08 -1.86 8.64
N ASP A 40 1.12 -1.68 9.54
CA ASP A 40 0.69 -2.75 10.43
C ASP A 40 0.12 -3.94 9.64
N SER A 41 0.43 -5.16 10.10
CA SER A 41 -0.13 -6.37 9.52
C SER A 41 -1.64 -6.46 9.78
N VAL A 42 -2.30 -7.19 8.89
CA VAL A 42 -3.73 -7.50 9.00
C VAL A 42 -3.92 -9.00 8.83
N ASP A 43 -4.70 -9.58 9.73
CA ASP A 43 -5.22 -10.95 9.60
C ASP A 43 -6.43 -10.96 8.67
N LEU A 44 -6.32 -11.65 7.53
CA LEU A 44 -7.40 -11.81 6.56
C LEU A 44 -8.39 -12.93 6.98
N GLY A 45 -8.11 -13.62 8.08
CA GLY A 45 -8.84 -14.76 8.60
C GLY A 45 -8.38 -16.09 8.00
N SER A 46 -8.78 -17.20 8.63
CA SER A 46 -8.44 -18.56 8.17
C SER A 46 -9.07 -18.94 6.82
N THR A 47 -10.09 -18.20 6.39
CA THR A 47 -10.77 -18.34 5.10
C THR A 47 -10.86 -16.97 4.44
N PHE A 48 -9.75 -16.55 3.84
CA PHE A 48 -9.63 -15.25 3.17
C PHE A 48 -10.04 -15.32 1.70
N ALA A 49 -10.51 -14.19 1.16
CA ALA A 49 -10.79 -14.07 -0.27
C ALA A 49 -9.50 -14.28 -1.08
N GLU A 50 -9.60 -14.99 -2.20
CA GLU A 50 -8.42 -15.24 -3.05
C GLU A 50 -7.99 -13.97 -3.79
N TRP A 51 -8.95 -13.19 -4.29
CA TRP A 51 -8.72 -11.99 -5.09
C TRP A 51 -9.11 -10.73 -4.34
N TRP A 52 -8.33 -9.68 -4.58
CA TRP A 52 -8.49 -8.38 -3.95
C TRP A 52 -8.27 -7.28 -4.99
N SER A 53 -8.98 -6.16 -4.85
CA SER A 53 -8.61 -4.92 -5.53
C SER A 53 -7.76 -4.06 -4.60
N LEU A 54 -6.58 -3.69 -5.07
CA LEU A 54 -5.68 -2.76 -4.40
C LEU A 54 -5.77 -1.38 -5.04
N TRP A 55 -5.87 -0.34 -4.22
CA TRP A 55 -5.82 1.05 -4.63
C TRP A 55 -4.72 1.78 -3.87
N VAL A 56 -4.07 2.72 -4.55
CA VAL A 56 -2.97 3.52 -3.99
C VAL A 56 -3.34 4.98 -4.16
N TRP A 57 -3.54 5.66 -3.05
CA TRP A 57 -3.82 7.09 -3.00
C TRP A 57 -2.65 7.78 -2.33
N VAL A 58 -2.15 8.85 -2.94
CA VAL A 58 -0.99 9.57 -2.43
C VAL A 58 -1.25 11.06 -2.46
N GLU A 59 -0.81 11.72 -1.41
CA GLU A 59 -0.79 13.15 -1.29
C GLU A 59 0.63 13.61 -0.95
N THR A 60 1.17 14.52 -1.76
CA THR A 60 2.49 15.12 -1.56
C THR A 60 2.37 16.53 -0.98
N GLY A 61 3.42 17.01 -0.29
CA GLY A 61 3.44 18.39 0.23
C GLY A 61 3.50 19.43 -0.90
N THR A 62 4.21 19.10 -1.97
CA THR A 62 4.38 19.89 -3.18
C THR A 62 4.12 19.01 -4.40
N ALA A 63 3.65 19.61 -5.50
CA ALA A 63 3.43 18.88 -6.74
C ALA A 63 4.73 18.18 -7.19
N PRO A 64 4.71 16.85 -7.44
CA PRO A 64 5.87 16.11 -7.87
C PRO A 64 6.16 16.31 -9.36
N THR A 65 7.39 16.00 -9.76
CA THR A 65 7.75 15.94 -11.19
C THR A 65 7.14 14.70 -11.83
N ALA A 66 6.76 14.85 -13.11
CA ALA A 66 6.21 13.78 -13.93
C ALA A 66 7.18 12.60 -14.02
N ASP A 67 6.63 11.45 -14.40
CA ASP A 67 7.37 10.21 -14.66
C ASP A 67 8.06 9.63 -13.41
N THR A 68 7.58 10.01 -12.23
CA THR A 68 7.91 9.36 -10.96
C THR A 68 6.68 8.62 -10.42
N GLN A 69 6.84 7.82 -9.37
CA GLN A 69 5.73 7.03 -8.85
C GLN A 69 5.79 6.77 -7.35
N ALA A 70 4.64 6.51 -6.75
CA ALA A 70 4.56 5.75 -5.51
C ALA A 70 4.39 4.26 -5.83
N GLU A 71 4.98 3.40 -5.01
CA GLU A 71 4.91 1.95 -5.18
C GLU A 71 4.34 1.30 -3.92
N VAL A 72 3.53 0.25 -4.12
CA VAL A 72 3.06 -0.60 -3.03
C VAL A 72 3.46 -2.03 -3.31
N TRP A 73 4.04 -2.66 -2.29
CA TRP A 73 4.39 -4.07 -2.26
C TRP A 73 3.64 -4.72 -1.10
N LEU A 74 2.98 -5.84 -1.32
CA LEU A 74 2.34 -6.58 -0.24
C LEU A 74 3.29 -7.68 0.27
N ASN A 75 3.68 -7.56 1.54
CA ASN A 75 4.41 -8.59 2.27
C ASN A 75 3.40 -9.56 2.86
N TRP A 76 3.64 -10.85 2.70
CA TRP A 76 2.71 -11.89 3.14
C TRP A 76 3.38 -12.75 4.20
N SER A 77 2.63 -13.07 5.25
CA SER A 77 3.05 -13.99 6.30
C SER A 77 1.95 -15.02 6.57
N HIS A 78 2.38 -16.23 6.90
CA HIS A 78 1.48 -17.32 7.27
C HIS A 78 1.16 -17.36 8.77
N ASP A 79 1.95 -16.68 9.59
CA ASP A 79 1.96 -16.82 11.06
C ASP A 79 2.15 -15.48 11.80
N ASP A 80 2.04 -14.36 11.10
CA ASP A 80 2.22 -13.00 11.61
C ASP A 80 3.62 -12.71 12.21
N SER A 81 4.57 -13.63 12.07
CA SER A 81 5.89 -13.55 12.72
C SER A 81 7.05 -13.65 11.73
N ASN A 82 6.88 -14.41 10.64
CA ASN A 82 7.90 -14.62 9.63
C ASN A 82 7.63 -13.79 8.37
N TRP A 83 8.27 -12.62 8.32
CA TRP A 83 8.14 -11.65 7.25
C TRP A 83 9.36 -11.66 6.32
N SER A 84 9.13 -11.43 5.03
CA SER A 84 10.20 -11.45 4.02
C SER A 84 10.86 -10.08 3.87
N GLY A 85 12.08 -10.06 3.31
CA GLY A 85 12.77 -8.81 2.96
C GLY A 85 13.18 -7.93 4.14
N GLY A 86 13.22 -8.47 5.36
CA GLY A 86 13.46 -7.68 6.56
C GLY A 86 12.25 -6.86 7.01
N GLY A 87 11.06 -7.17 6.49
CA GLY A 87 9.82 -6.64 7.04
C GLY A 87 9.53 -7.21 8.42
N THR A 88 8.58 -6.60 9.12
CA THR A 88 8.23 -6.91 10.50
C THR A 88 6.74 -7.08 10.73
N GLY A 89 5.90 -6.73 9.75
CA GLY A 89 4.45 -6.67 9.93
C GLY A 89 3.97 -5.55 10.85
N ALA A 90 4.79 -4.52 11.09
CA ALA A 90 4.45 -3.40 11.95
C ALA A 90 4.76 -2.07 11.28
N ASP A 91 4.07 -0.99 11.67
CA ASP A 91 4.35 0.36 11.19
C ASP A 91 5.79 0.80 11.53
N ALA A 92 6.68 0.69 10.54
CA ALA A 92 8.10 0.92 10.70
C ALA A 92 8.76 1.39 9.40
N ALA A 93 9.94 2.00 9.52
CA ALA A 93 10.77 2.28 8.36
C ALA A 93 11.22 0.96 7.70
N PHE A 94 11.02 0.84 6.39
CA PHE A 94 11.44 -0.34 5.63
C PHE A 94 12.75 -0.07 4.89
N THR A 95 13.73 -0.97 5.06
CA THR A 95 15.00 -0.85 4.35
C THR A 95 14.89 -1.47 2.96
N ILE A 96 14.91 -0.64 1.91
CA ILE A 96 14.82 -1.09 0.50
C ILE A 96 16.03 -1.95 0.07
N GLY A 97 17.21 -1.64 0.62
CA GLY A 97 18.49 -2.26 0.26
C GLY A 97 19.06 -1.71 -1.06
N THR A 98 20.35 -1.95 -1.30
CA THR A 98 21.01 -1.56 -2.56
C THR A 98 20.38 -2.29 -3.74
N ASN A 99 20.06 -1.57 -4.81
CA ASN A 99 19.36 -2.11 -5.98
C ASN A 99 18.06 -2.86 -5.63
N ASP A 100 17.34 -2.39 -4.60
CA ASP A 100 16.05 -2.94 -4.16
C ASP A 100 16.13 -4.40 -3.69
N ALA A 101 17.29 -4.83 -3.20
CA ALA A 101 17.53 -6.22 -2.81
C ALA A 101 16.48 -6.77 -1.84
N ASN A 102 16.02 -5.96 -0.88
CA ASN A 102 15.04 -6.40 0.10
C ASN A 102 13.62 -6.44 -0.47
N LEU A 103 13.23 -5.48 -1.30
CA LEU A 103 11.92 -5.49 -1.98
C LEU A 103 11.75 -6.73 -2.87
N ARG A 104 12.82 -7.20 -3.51
CA ARG A 104 12.80 -8.42 -4.33
C ARG A 104 12.49 -9.68 -3.52
N LEU A 105 12.65 -9.64 -2.20
CA LEU A 105 12.35 -10.75 -1.29
C LEU A 105 10.91 -10.73 -0.74
N VAL A 106 10.24 -9.57 -0.70
CA VAL A 106 8.92 -9.33 -0.04
C VAL A 106 7.78 -10.21 -0.58
N GLY A 107 7.94 -10.82 -1.75
CA GLY A 107 6.94 -11.76 -2.25
C GLY A 107 7.20 -12.12 -3.71
N ARG A 108 8.26 -12.89 -3.97
CA ARG A 108 8.64 -13.37 -5.32
C ARG A 108 8.48 -12.30 -6.43
N GLY A 109 8.98 -11.09 -6.16
CA GLY A 109 9.52 -10.18 -7.17
C GLY A 109 8.61 -9.18 -7.89
N SER A 110 7.33 -8.99 -7.53
CA SER A 110 6.48 -8.03 -8.26
C SER A 110 5.78 -7.01 -7.36
N GLN A 111 5.91 -5.75 -7.76
CA GLN A 111 5.14 -4.63 -7.26
C GLN A 111 3.64 -4.93 -7.35
N SER A 112 2.90 -4.74 -6.26
CA SER A 112 1.47 -5.07 -6.19
C SER A 112 0.58 -3.94 -6.72
N GLY A 113 1.07 -2.69 -6.65
CA GLY A 113 0.39 -1.53 -7.22
C GLY A 113 1.32 -0.32 -7.34
N ASN A 114 0.93 0.64 -8.17
CA ASN A 114 1.70 1.85 -8.39
C ASN A 114 0.79 3.07 -8.56
N CYS A 115 1.30 4.26 -8.28
CA CYS A 115 0.63 5.52 -8.60
C CYS A 115 1.60 6.42 -9.35
N LEU A 116 1.44 6.48 -10.68
CA LEU A 116 2.22 7.38 -11.53
C LEU A 116 1.75 8.81 -11.31
N VAL A 117 2.68 9.72 -11.05
CA VAL A 117 2.37 11.13 -10.88
C VAL A 117 2.58 11.90 -12.17
N THR A 118 1.69 12.84 -12.44
CA THR A 118 1.73 13.71 -13.62
C THR A 118 2.03 15.14 -13.17
N ASN A 119 2.99 15.81 -13.81
CA ASN A 119 3.39 17.19 -13.48
C ASN A 119 2.27 18.18 -13.83
N THR A 120 1.25 18.27 -12.99
CA THR A 120 0.00 19.00 -13.26
C THR A 120 -0.35 20.00 -12.17
N ALA A 121 0.62 20.44 -11.37
CA ALA A 121 0.42 21.21 -10.13
C ALA A 121 -0.45 20.52 -9.05
N ASN A 122 -0.97 19.32 -9.33
CA ASN A 122 -1.70 18.49 -8.41
C ASN A 122 -0.78 17.89 -7.34
N THR A 123 -1.31 17.76 -6.13
CA THR A 123 -0.65 17.09 -5.00
C THR A 123 -1.32 15.78 -4.62
N LEU A 124 -2.55 15.54 -5.09
CA LEU A 124 -3.32 14.33 -4.81
C LEU A 124 -3.43 13.45 -6.05
N PHE A 125 -3.02 12.19 -5.92
CA PHE A 125 -3.06 11.20 -6.99
C PHE A 125 -3.68 9.91 -6.49
N LYS A 126 -4.42 9.24 -7.37
CA LYS A 126 -5.11 7.98 -7.07
C LYS A 126 -4.92 7.04 -8.24
N ALA A 127 -4.60 5.78 -7.94
CA ALA A 127 -4.44 4.73 -8.93
C ALA A 127 -5.07 3.42 -8.44
N GLY A 128 -5.49 2.59 -9.40
CA GLY A 128 -6.19 1.34 -9.17
C GLY A 128 -7.50 1.24 -9.96
N PRO A 129 -8.23 0.11 -9.82
CA PRO A 129 -7.87 -1.04 -9.00
C PRO A 129 -6.77 -1.91 -9.63
N PHE A 130 -5.81 -2.34 -8.84
CA PHE A 130 -4.87 -3.40 -9.20
C PHE A 130 -5.41 -4.73 -8.68
N ALA A 131 -5.51 -5.74 -9.54
CA ALA A 131 -5.92 -7.07 -9.10
C ALA A 131 -4.75 -7.76 -8.40
N VAL A 132 -4.96 -8.16 -7.15
CA VAL A 132 -3.96 -8.86 -6.35
C VAL A 132 -4.56 -10.17 -5.84
N ARG A 133 -3.73 -11.22 -5.84
CA ARG A 133 -4.08 -12.50 -5.25
C ARG A 133 -3.43 -12.62 -3.88
N ALA A 134 -4.21 -12.96 -2.86
CA ALA A 134 -3.67 -13.21 -1.52
C ALA A 134 -2.82 -14.49 -1.52
N MET A 135 -1.65 -14.42 -0.87
CA MET A 135 -0.68 -15.52 -0.85
C MET A 135 -0.55 -16.19 0.52
N ALA A 136 -1.04 -15.53 1.58
CA ALA A 136 -1.05 -16.04 2.95
C ALA A 136 -2.14 -15.32 3.77
N GLN A 137 -2.35 -15.77 5.00
CA GLN A 137 -3.37 -15.25 5.91
C GLN A 137 -3.09 -13.82 6.38
N TYR A 138 -1.83 -13.48 6.61
CA TYR A 138 -1.43 -12.16 7.10
C TYR A 138 -0.79 -11.35 5.98
N VAL A 139 -1.10 -10.06 5.95
CA VAL A 139 -0.54 -9.12 4.97
C VAL A 139 -0.15 -7.82 5.62
N SER A 140 1.00 -7.27 5.20
CA SER A 140 1.41 -5.91 5.53
C SER A 140 1.85 -5.20 4.25
N PRO A 141 1.39 -3.96 4.00
CA PRO A 141 1.84 -3.20 2.85
C PRO A 141 3.17 -2.50 3.13
N ILE A 142 4.04 -2.49 2.13
CA ILE A 142 5.24 -1.66 2.08
C ILE A 142 5.00 -0.58 1.02
N PHE A 143 5.00 0.67 1.46
CA PHE A 143 4.95 1.84 0.61
C PHE A 143 6.38 2.30 0.30
N VAL A 144 6.68 2.54 -0.96
CA VAL A 144 7.95 3.12 -1.40
C VAL A 144 7.68 4.44 -2.08
N ASN A 145 8.22 5.51 -1.52
CA ASN A 145 8.14 6.83 -2.13
C ASN A 145 9.23 6.98 -3.20
N ARG A 146 8.95 6.61 -4.46
CA ARG A 146 9.83 6.92 -5.60
C ARG A 146 9.49 8.26 -6.25
N MET A 147 8.58 9.02 -5.66
CA MET A 147 8.32 10.38 -6.11
C MET A 147 9.48 11.25 -5.67
N ASN A 148 9.73 12.33 -6.42
CA ASN A 148 10.78 13.29 -6.08
C ASN A 148 10.34 14.34 -5.06
N GLN A 149 9.27 14.06 -4.31
CA GLN A 149 8.72 14.91 -3.27
C GLN A 149 8.41 14.07 -2.04
N ALA A 150 8.50 14.69 -0.87
CA ALA A 150 8.01 14.07 0.35
C ALA A 150 6.48 13.95 0.30
N MET A 151 5.98 12.90 0.95
CA MET A 151 4.56 12.79 1.27
C MET A 151 4.14 14.01 2.09
N ARG A 152 2.86 14.39 1.99
CA ARG A 152 2.35 15.58 2.69
C ARG A 152 2.56 15.43 4.20
N ASP A 153 3.24 16.43 4.75
CA ASP A 153 3.34 16.64 6.18
C ASP A 153 2.06 17.35 6.65
N LEU A 154 1.35 16.73 7.58
CA LEU A 154 0.17 17.31 8.19
C LEU A 154 0.34 17.24 9.70
N THR A 155 0.10 18.38 10.36
CA THR A 155 0.06 18.39 11.81
C THR A 155 -1.01 17.41 12.30
N THR A 156 -0.64 16.64 13.34
CA THR A 156 -1.42 15.56 13.95
C THR A 156 -2.83 16.06 14.27
N ALA A 157 -3.82 15.71 13.43
CA ALA A 157 -5.29 15.94 13.52
C ALA A 157 -5.96 16.35 12.20
N SER A 158 -5.21 16.57 11.11
CA SER A 158 -5.80 16.74 9.78
C SER A 158 -5.76 15.44 8.98
N ASP A 159 -6.81 15.16 8.22
CA ASP A 159 -6.95 13.90 7.49
C ASP A 159 -5.89 13.82 6.38
N HIS A 160 -4.86 12.98 6.54
CA HIS A 160 -3.92 12.68 5.46
C HIS A 160 -4.71 12.02 4.34
N ALA A 161 -4.61 12.43 3.08
CA ALA A 161 -5.35 11.74 2.03
C ALA A 161 -4.64 10.47 1.51
N SER A 162 -3.36 10.28 1.86
CA SER A 162 -2.55 9.14 1.46
C SER A 162 -3.05 7.84 2.08
N ARG A 163 -3.37 6.84 1.25
CA ARG A 163 -3.96 5.55 1.66
C ARG A 163 -3.50 4.41 0.78
N ILE A 164 -3.42 3.23 1.38
CA ILE A 164 -3.41 1.95 0.67
C ILE A 164 -4.71 1.27 1.03
N ILE A 165 -5.50 0.91 0.03
CA ILE A 165 -6.84 0.38 0.22
C ILE A 165 -6.93 -0.98 -0.47
N MET A 166 -7.31 -2.00 0.28
CA MET A 166 -7.50 -3.35 -0.23
C MET A 166 -8.93 -3.80 0.04
N VAL A 167 -9.62 -4.25 -1.00
CA VAL A 167 -11.03 -4.68 -0.92
C VAL A 167 -11.16 -6.11 -1.45
N PRO A 168 -11.78 -7.04 -0.70
CA PRO A 168 -11.90 -8.42 -1.13
C PRO A 168 -12.90 -8.53 -2.28
N LEU A 169 -12.58 -9.38 -3.24
CA LEU A 169 -13.41 -9.66 -4.42
C LEU A 169 -13.86 -11.11 -4.37
N THR A 170 -15.16 -11.33 -4.23
CA THR A 170 -15.76 -12.67 -4.22
C THR A 170 -16.54 -12.88 -5.52
N PRO A 171 -16.19 -13.85 -6.37
CA PRO A 171 -16.94 -14.12 -7.58
C PRO A 171 -18.35 -14.60 -7.23
N THR A 172 -19.36 -14.08 -7.92
CA THR A 172 -20.74 -14.52 -7.81
C THR A 172 -21.07 -15.46 -8.97
N PHE A 173 -21.70 -16.60 -8.64
CA PHE A 173 -22.12 -17.64 -9.58
C PHE A 173 -23.63 -17.87 -9.50
#